data_AF-T2SAJ8-F1
#
_entry.id   AF-T2SAJ8-F1
#
_cell.length_a   1.000
_cell.length_b   1.000
_cell.length_c   1.000
_cell.angle_alpha   90.00
_cell.angle_beta   90.00
_cell.angle_gamma   90.00
#
_symmetry.space_group_name_H-M   'P 1'
#
loop_
_entity.id
_entity.type
_entity.pdbx_description
1 polymer ?
#
loop_
_entity_poly.entity_id
_entity_poly.type
_entity_poly.pdbx_seq_one_letter_code
_entity_poly.pdbx_strand_id
1 'polypeptide(L)' 'MEIEKEFQNPILSNHAKTLGSRRFFWVFAENLTSKYIKEKAQFELEFYLPKGSYASALLKEIKHEKGENNDAF' A
#
# COMPACT_ATOMS: atom_id res chain seq x y z
N MET A 1 -3.27 -36.06 -5.38
CA MET A 1 -3.02 -35.58 -6.76
C MET A 1 -4.28 -35.38 -7.60
N GLU A 2 -5.43 -35.99 -7.28
CA GLU A 2 -6.68 -35.76 -8.02
C GLU A 2 -7.48 -34.56 -7.52
N ILE A 3 -7.58 -34.39 -6.20
CA ILE A 3 -8.30 -33.28 -5.54
C ILE A 3 -7.73 -31.90 -5.93
N GLU A 4 -6.40 -31.81 -6.05
CA GLU A 4 -5.70 -30.60 -6.50
C GLU A 4 -6.06 -30.23 -7.94
N LYS A 5 -6.20 -31.23 -8.83
CA LYS A 5 -6.55 -31.04 -10.24
C LYS A 5 -8.01 -30.64 -10.44
N GLU A 6 -8.91 -31.06 -9.56
CA GLU A 6 -10.32 -30.61 -9.55
C GLU A 6 -10.45 -29.15 -9.10
N PHE A 7 -9.67 -28.71 -8.10
CA PHE A 7 -9.68 -27.32 -7.63
C PHE A 7 -9.11 -26.33 -8.66
N GLN A 8 -8.27 -26.82 -9.58
CA GLN A 8 -7.66 -26.04 -10.64
C GLN A 8 -8.62 -25.74 -11.84
N ASN A 9 -9.86 -26.25 -11.87
CA ASN A 9 -10.57 -26.46 -13.13
C ASN A 9 -11.79 -25.57 -13.52
N PRO A 10 -12.08 -24.43 -12.86
CA PRO A 10 -12.83 -23.36 -13.55
C PRO A 10 -12.19 -21.96 -13.44
N ILE A 11 -11.31 -21.76 -12.46
CA ILE A 11 -10.63 -20.47 -12.20
C ILE A 11 -9.47 -20.24 -13.19
N LEU A 12 -8.80 -21.32 -13.64
CA LEU A 12 -7.71 -21.24 -14.61
C LEU A 12 -8.19 -21.27 -16.07
N SER A 13 -9.30 -21.95 -16.35
CA SER A 13 -9.82 -22.15 -17.72
C SER A 13 -10.50 -20.91 -18.28
N ASN A 14 -11.18 -20.13 -17.44
CA ASN A 14 -11.65 -18.80 -17.78
C ASN A 14 -10.57 -17.77 -17.56
N HIS A 15 -9.50 -17.80 -18.38
CA HIS A 15 -8.74 -16.62 -18.78
C HIS A 15 -8.80 -15.49 -17.74
N ALA A 16 -8.33 -15.77 -16.52
CA ALA A 16 -8.25 -14.79 -15.47
C ALA A 16 -7.19 -13.84 -16.01
N LYS A 17 -7.67 -12.74 -16.60
CA LYS A 17 -6.91 -11.62 -17.12
C LYS A 17 -6.18 -10.91 -15.97
N THR A 18 -5.45 -11.63 -15.15
CA THR A 18 -4.38 -11.08 -14.32
C THR A 18 -3.17 -10.83 -15.22
N LEU A 19 -3.39 -10.07 -16.31
CA LEU A 19 -2.32 -9.40 -17.00
C LEU A 19 -1.67 -8.51 -15.94
N GLY A 20 -0.49 -8.90 -15.48
CA GLY A 20 0.23 -8.16 -14.44
C GLY A 20 0.28 -6.69 -14.81
N SER A 21 -0.25 -5.83 -13.94
CA SER A 21 -0.24 -4.39 -14.16
C SER A 21 1.10 -3.81 -13.69
N ARG A 22 1.51 -2.68 -14.29
CA ARG A 22 2.68 -1.93 -13.83
C ARG A 22 2.25 -0.98 -12.71
N ARG A 23 3.08 -0.89 -11.67
CA ARG A 23 2.89 0.03 -10.54
C ARG A 23 4.21 0.74 -10.26
N PHE A 24 4.15 2.03 -9.99
CA PHE A 24 5.33 2.77 -9.57
C PHE A 24 5.77 2.29 -8.19
N PHE A 25 7.08 2.10 -8.04
CA PHE A 25 7.68 1.73 -6.75
C PHE A 25 7.71 2.92 -5.79
N TRP A 26 8.00 4.10 -6.34
CA TRP A 26 8.00 5.37 -5.61
C TRP A 26 6.77 6.18 -5.96
N VAL A 27 6.16 6.77 -4.94
CA VAL A 27 5.04 7.70 -5.06
C VAL A 27 5.40 8.94 -4.25
N PHE A 28 5.30 10.10 -4.87
CA PHE A 28 5.56 11.38 -4.21
C PHE A 28 4.22 12.00 -3.83
N ALA A 29 4.12 12.47 -2.58
CA ALA A 29 2.96 13.24 -2.13
C ALA A 29 3.00 14.63 -2.78
N GLU A 30 1.89 15.04 -3.39
CA GLU A 30 1.74 16.34 -4.01
C GLU A 30 0.92 17.27 -3.12
N ASN A 31 1.07 18.59 -3.30
CA ASN A 31 0.34 19.61 -2.55
C ASN A 31 0.42 19.44 -1.02
N LEU A 32 1.59 19.03 -0.53
CA LEU A 32 1.80 18.76 0.89
C LEU A 32 1.71 20.05 1.70
N THR A 33 0.76 20.12 2.62
CA THR A 33 0.70 21.17 3.64
C THR A 33 0.56 20.53 5.03
N SER A 34 1.04 21.23 6.05
CA SER A 34 0.96 20.73 7.42
C SER A 34 0.72 21.86 8.40
N LYS A 35 0.06 21.53 9.52
CA LYS A 35 -0.07 22.43 10.66
C LYS A 35 -0.10 21.63 11.95
N TYR A 36 0.48 22.22 12.99
CA TYR A 36 0.41 21.69 14.34
C TYR A 36 -0.53 22.54 15.19
N ILE A 37 -1.57 21.91 15.73
CA ILE A 37 -2.56 22.54 16.59
C ILE A 37 -2.13 22.27 18.04
N LYS A 38 -1.44 23.25 18.65
CA LYS A 38 -0.82 23.11 19.97
C LYS A 38 -1.85 22.81 21.06
N GLU A 39 -3.02 23.43 20.98
CA GLU A 39 -4.10 23.31 21.96
C GLU A 39 -4.64 21.89 22.08
N LYS A 40 -4.50 21.11 20.99
CA LYS A 40 -4.96 19.71 20.90
C LYS A 40 -3.80 18.71 20.88
N ALA A 41 -2.57 19.19 20.93
CA ALA A 41 -1.36 18.41 20.68
C ALA A 41 -1.44 17.54 19.39
N GLN A 42 -2.09 18.06 18.34
CA GLN A 42 -2.42 17.31 17.14
C GLN A 42 -1.68 17.86 15.91
N PHE A 43 -1.15 16.95 15.10
CA PHE A 43 -0.55 17.27 13.80
C PHE A 43 -1.53 16.93 12.66
N GLU A 44 -1.80 17.90 11.80
CA GLU A 44 -2.63 17.72 10.61
C GLU A 44 -1.76 17.79 9.34
N LEU A 45 -1.99 16.86 8.42
CA LEU A 45 -1.30 16.75 7.15
C LEU A 45 -2.33 16.69 6.03
N GLU A 46 -2.19 17.57 5.05
CA GLU A 46 -2.99 17.57 3.83
C GLU A 46 -2.06 17.26 2.65
N PHE A 47 -2.47 16.33 1.80
CA PHE A 47 -1.67 15.88 0.66
C PHE A 47 -2.55 15.19 -0.37
N TYR A 48 -2.06 15.14 -1.61
CA TYR A 48 -2.62 14.34 -2.69
C TYR A 48 -1.74 13.12 -2.98
N LEU A 49 -2.38 11.99 -3.26
CA LEU A 49 -1.72 10.80 -3.78
C LEU A 49 -2.40 10.33 -5.07
N PRO A 50 -1.64 9.83 -6.05
CA PRO A 50 -2.20 9.32 -7.29
C PRO A 50 -3.03 8.05 -7.04
N LYS A 51 -4.00 7.83 -7.93
CA LYS A 51 -4.93 6.69 -7.86
C LYS A 51 -4.17 5.37 -7.65
N GLY A 52 -4.69 4.59 -6.71
CA GLY A 52 -4.12 3.28 -6.35
C GLY A 52 -3.07 3.36 -5.26
N SER A 53 -2.63 4.55 -4.83
CA SER A 53 -1.78 4.75 -3.66
C SER A 53 -2.61 4.83 -2.38
N TYR A 54 -1.98 4.57 -1.23
CA TYR A 54 -2.65 4.51 0.07
C TYR A 54 -2.05 5.52 1.04
N ALA A 55 -2.91 6.34 1.66
CA ALA A 55 -2.51 7.29 2.70
C ALA A 55 -1.85 6.57 3.91
N SER A 56 -2.31 5.37 4.24
CA SER A 56 -1.74 4.55 5.31
C SER A 56 -0.28 4.17 5.07
N ALA A 57 0.13 3.95 3.81
CA ALA A 57 1.53 3.66 3.49
C ALA A 57 2.41 4.87 3.82
N LEU A 58 1.99 6.08 3.42
CA LEU A 58 2.70 7.32 3.76
C LEU A 58 2.77 7.53 5.28
N LEU A 59 1.65 7.35 5.99
CA LEU A 59 1.62 7.50 7.45
C LEU A 59 2.50 6.48 8.17
N LYS A 60 2.64 5.26 7.62
CA LYS A 60 3.54 4.24 8.17
C LYS A 60 4.99 4.69 8.09
N GLU A 61 5.41 5.24 6.96
CA GLU A 61 6.76 5.80 6.78
C GLU A 61 6.99 7.00 7.72
N ILE A 62 6.02 7.91 7.86
CA ILE A 62 6.14 9.08 8.75
C ILE A 62 6.22 8.66 10.21
N LYS A 63 5.41 7.67 10.62
CA LYS A 63 5.37 7.20 12.00
C LYS A 63 6.73 6.63 12.42
N HIS A 64 7.53 6.11 11.48
CA HIS A 64 8.80 5.43 11.74
C HIS A 64 8.74 4.65 13.06
N GLU A 65 7.71 3.82 13.21
CA GLU A 65 7.77 2.78 14.24
C GLU A 65 8.94 1.91 13.81
N LYS A 66 9.98 1.88 14.64
CA LYS A 66 11.06 0.92 14.53
C LYS A 66 10.40 -0.46 14.59
N GLY A 67 10.00 -0.98 13.43
CA GLY A 67 9.62 -2.36 13.29
C GLY A 67 10.79 -3.13 13.88
N GLU A 68 10.51 -4.04 14.80
CA GLU A 68 11.51 -5.01 15.25
C GLU A 68 12.26 -5.48 14.00
N ASN A 69 13.57 -5.21 13.98
CA ASN A 69 14.44 -5.49 12.86
C ASN A 69 14.33 -6.99 12.53
N ASN A 70 13.51 -7.32 11.54
CA ASN A 70 13.55 -8.60 10.83
C ASN A 70 14.02 -8.35 9.40
N ASP A 71 15.04 -7.48 9.26
CA ASP A 71 15.92 -7.46 8.10
C ASP A 71 16.85 -8.68 8.19
N ALA A 72 16.28 -9.87 8.03
CA ALA A 72 17.01 -11.05 7.60
C ALA A 72 16.78 -11.19 6.10
N PHE A 73 17.88 -11.09 5.35
CA PHE A 73 18.00 -11.28 3.91
C PHE A 73 17.24 -12.49 3.38
#